data_AF-W9GEP8-F1
#
_entry.id   AF-W9GEP8-F1
#
_cell.length_a   1.000
_cell.length_b   1.000
_cell.length_c   1.000
_cell.angle_alpha   90.00
_cell.angle_beta   90.00
_cell.angle_gamma   90.00
#
_symmetry.space_group_name_H-M   'P 1'
#
loop_
_entity.id
_entity.type
_entity.pdbx_description
1 polymer ?
#
loop_
_entity_poly.entity_id
_entity_poly.type
_entity_poly.pdbx_seq_one_letter_code
_entity_poly.pdbx_strand_id
1 'polypeptide(L)'
;MLRMHLGRDLVALGFLLVLGVFVIAISFYAAATDVATAVGPVTTLVGTLIGTVFGAQIGSQGKAEAQASADANAKRAQEAALLVDPAQAGPLLELWDGGAGQAMSGGTQP
;
A
#
# COMPACT_ATOMS: atom_id res chain seq x y z
N MET A 1 -19.50 5.94 15.37
CA MET A 1 -18.81 4.65 15.20
C MET A 1 -19.18 3.90 13.90
N LEU A 2 -19.71 4.57 12.86
CA LEU A 2 -20.15 3.89 11.62
C LEU A 2 -19.20 4.04 10.41
N ARG A 3 -18.10 4.81 10.52
CA ARG A 3 -17.24 5.18 9.37
C ARG A 3 -16.09 4.21 9.06
N MET A 4 -15.70 3.36 10.01
CA MET A 4 -14.54 2.47 9.87
C MET A 4 -14.88 1.08 9.29
N HIS A 5 -16.16 0.74 9.15
CA HIS A 5 -16.58 -0.58 8.68
C HIS A 5 -16.92 -0.67 7.20
N LEU A 6 -17.15 0.45 6.49
CA LEU A 6 -17.63 0.40 5.10
C LEU A 6 -16.70 -0.36 4.16
N GLY A 7 -15.37 -0.20 4.29
CA GLY A 7 -14.43 -0.93 3.44
C GLY A 7 -14.50 -2.44 3.64
N ARG A 8 -14.36 -2.90 4.89
CA ARG A 8 -14.44 -4.32 5.22
C ARG A 8 -15.80 -4.92 4.85
N ASP A 9 -16.88 -4.18 5.11
CA ASP A 9 -18.24 -4.64 4.82
C ASP A 9 -18.51 -4.72 3.32
N LEU A 10 -17.89 -3.85 2.49
CA LEU A 10 -17.99 -3.93 1.03
C LEU A 10 -17.32 -5.19 0.48
N VAL A 11 -16.13 -5.53 0.99
CA VAL A 11 -15.40 -6.76 0.60
C VAL A 11 -16.17 -7.97 1.06
N ALA A 12 -16.65 -7.96 2.31
CA ALA A 12 -17.46 -9.05 2.86
C ALA A 12 -18.74 -9.25 2.05
N LEU A 13 -19.42 -8.17 1.65
CA LEU A 13 -20.62 -8.22 0.83
C LEU A 13 -20.33 -8.77 -0.59
N GLY A 14 -19.26 -8.32 -1.24
CA GLY A 14 -18.84 -8.83 -2.54
C GLY A 14 -18.48 -10.32 -2.50
N PHE A 15 -17.79 -10.76 -1.45
CA PHE A 15 -17.49 -12.16 -1.22
C PHE A 15 -18.77 -12.98 -0.99
N LEU A 16 -19.70 -12.48 -0.17
CA LEU A 16 -21.00 -13.11 0.07
C LEU A 16 -21.82 -13.25 -1.21
N LEU A 17 -21.78 -12.24 -2.09
CA LEU A 17 -22.45 -12.28 -3.38
C LEU A 17 -21.89 -13.40 -4.27
N VAL A 18 -20.56 -13.45 -4.45
CA VAL A 18 -19.90 -14.50 -5.24
C VAL A 18 -20.19 -15.89 -4.65
N LEU A 19 -20.11 -16.02 -3.33
CA LEU A 19 -20.42 -17.26 -2.63
C LEU A 19 -21.89 -17.69 -2.84
N GLY A 20 -22.83 -16.76 -2.77
CA GLY A 20 -24.25 -17.02 -3.04
C GLY A 20 -24.48 -17.51 -4.47
N VAL A 21 -23.89 -16.84 -5.47
CA VAL A 21 -23.96 -17.27 -6.88
C VAL A 21 -23.34 -18.65 -7.06
N PHE A 22 -22.22 -18.93 -6.41
CA PHE A 22 -21.58 -20.24 -6.45
C PHE A 22 -22.46 -21.35 -5.86
N VAL A 23 -23.06 -21.13 -4.68
CA VAL A 23 -23.95 -22.10 -4.02
C VAL A 23 -25.21 -22.38 -4.87
N ILE A 24 -25.78 -21.34 -5.51
CA ILE A 24 -26.90 -21.51 -6.43
C ILE A 24 -26.47 -22.31 -7.66
N ALA A 25 -25.32 -21.98 -8.24
CA ALA A 25 -24.82 -22.63 -9.44
C ALA A 25 -24.54 -24.13 -9.21
N ILE A 26 -23.90 -24.52 -8.11
CA ILE A 26 -23.68 -25.95 -7.80
C ILE A 26 -24.97 -26.71 -7.50
N SER A 27 -26.03 -26.00 -7.10
CA SER A 27 -27.35 -26.60 -6.85
C SER A 27 -28.15 -26.81 -8.14
N PHE A 28 -27.86 -26.02 -9.19
CA PHE A 28 -28.58 -26.07 -10.47
C PHE A 28 -27.81 -26.85 -11.55
N TYR A 29 -26.48 -26.84 -11.53
CA TYR A 29 -25.65 -27.45 -12.55
C TYR A 29 -24.90 -28.68 -12.01
N ALA A 30 -25.03 -29.80 -12.72
CA ALA A 30 -24.30 -31.04 -12.38
C ALA A 30 -22.87 -31.05 -12.91
N ALA A 31 -22.61 -30.31 -14.01
CA ALA A 31 -21.29 -30.23 -14.61
C ALA A 31 -20.50 -29.02 -14.04
N ALA A 32 -19.27 -29.28 -13.60
CA ALA A 32 -18.39 -28.24 -13.07
C ALA A 32 -18.10 -27.12 -14.09
N THR A 33 -18.08 -27.46 -15.39
CA THR A 33 -17.88 -26.50 -16.48
C THR A 33 -19.00 -25.46 -16.53
N ASP A 34 -20.26 -25.88 -16.36
CA ASP A 34 -21.40 -24.97 -16.42
C ASP A 34 -21.41 -24.02 -15.20
N VAL A 35 -21.06 -24.54 -14.02
CA VAL A 35 -20.85 -23.74 -12.81
C VAL A 35 -19.77 -22.68 -13.05
N ALA A 36 -18.61 -23.07 -13.57
CA ALA A 36 -17.49 -22.15 -13.83
C ALA A 36 -17.87 -21.06 -14.84
N THR A 37 -18.66 -21.42 -15.85
CA THR A 37 -19.13 -20.48 -16.88
C THR A 37 -20.10 -19.45 -16.30
N ALA A 38 -20.93 -19.82 -15.32
CA ALA A 38 -21.84 -18.91 -14.64
C ALA A 38 -21.15 -18.04 -13.58
N VAL A 39 -20.27 -18.62 -12.78
CA VAL A 39 -19.64 -17.96 -11.61
C VAL A 39 -18.42 -17.11 -12.03
N GLY A 40 -17.70 -17.52 -13.09
CA GLY A 40 -16.47 -16.88 -13.55
C GLY A 40 -16.62 -15.40 -13.93
N PRO A 41 -17.61 -15.01 -14.77
CA PRO A 41 -17.82 -13.61 -15.13
C PRO A 41 -18.14 -12.72 -13.91
N VAL A 42 -19.00 -13.22 -13.01
CA VAL A 42 -19.37 -12.50 -11.77
C VAL A 42 -18.15 -12.31 -10.88
N THR A 43 -17.36 -13.36 -10.70
CA THR A 43 -16.15 -13.31 -9.88
C THR A 43 -15.12 -12.33 -10.44
N THR A 44 -14.93 -12.34 -11.76
CA THR A 44 -14.04 -11.39 -12.44
C THR A 44 -14.49 -9.96 -12.22
N LEU A 45 -15.76 -9.66 -12.45
CA LEU A 45 -16.31 -8.31 -12.29
C LEU A 45 -16.17 -7.80 -10.85
N VAL A 46 -16.55 -8.63 -9.87
CA VAL A 46 -16.42 -8.30 -8.44
C VAL A 46 -14.96 -8.10 -8.06
N GLY A 47 -14.07 -9.01 -8.49
CA GLY A 47 -12.64 -8.92 -8.23
C GLY A 47 -12.00 -7.66 -8.81
N THR A 48 -12.37 -7.26 -10.03
CA THR A 48 -11.91 -6.02 -10.65
C THR A 48 -12.41 -4.78 -9.91
N LEU A 49 -13.69 -4.74 -9.54
CA LEU A 49 -14.26 -3.60 -8.81
C LEU A 49 -13.61 -3.44 -7.43
N ILE A 50 -13.48 -4.54 -6.68
CA ILE A 50 -12.78 -4.54 -5.39
C ILE A 50 -11.32 -4.17 -5.57
N GLY A 51 -10.60 -4.80 -6.51
CA GLY A 51 -9.19 -4.51 -6.77
C GLY A 51 -8.94 -3.05 -7.15
N THR A 52 -9.85 -2.43 -7.92
CA THR A 52 -9.76 -1.03 -8.31
C THR A 52 -10.01 -0.09 -7.12
N VAL A 53 -11.06 -0.34 -6.34
CA VAL A 53 -11.41 0.50 -5.17
C VAL A 53 -10.35 0.39 -4.08
N PHE A 54 -9.93 -0.83 -3.72
CA PHE A 54 -8.95 -1.06 -2.67
C PHE A 54 -7.53 -0.75 -3.13
N GLY A 55 -7.18 -0.98 -4.40
CA GLY A 55 -5.91 -0.57 -4.97
C GLY A 55 -5.69 0.94 -4.88
N ALA A 56 -6.75 1.73 -5.15
CA ALA A 56 -6.69 3.18 -5.04
C ALA A 56 -6.72 3.69 -3.58
N GLN A 57 -7.52 3.07 -2.70
CA GLN A 57 -7.68 3.53 -1.31
C GLN A 57 -6.53 3.13 -0.39
N ILE A 58 -5.95 1.93 -0.54
CA ILE A 58 -4.81 1.48 0.26
C ILE A 58 -3.52 2.16 -0.22
N GLY A 59 -3.37 2.35 -1.53
CA GLY A 59 -2.21 3.06 -2.10
C GLY A 59 -2.13 4.53 -1.70
N SER A 60 -3.27 5.23 -1.60
CA SER A 60 -3.31 6.64 -1.19
C SER A 60 -3.13 6.84 0.31
N GLN A 61 -3.66 5.93 1.15
CA GLN A 61 -3.41 5.95 2.59
C GLN A 61 -1.94 5.69 2.93
N GLY A 62 -1.30 4.70 2.29
CA GLY A 62 0.13 4.45 2.48
C GLY A 62 1.01 5.63 2.04
N LYS A 63 0.64 6.31 0.94
CA LYS A 63 1.31 7.54 0.51
C LYS A 63 1.11 8.68 1.51
N ALA A 64 -0.11 8.87 2.02
CA ALA A 64 -0.40 9.92 3.01
C ALA A 64 0.33 9.69 4.34
N GLU A 65 0.41 8.44 4.79
CA GLU A 65 1.09 8.05 6.02
C GLU A 65 2.62 8.17 5.88
N ALA A 66 3.16 7.84 4.70
CA ALA A 66 4.56 8.11 4.36
C ALA A 66 4.87 9.62 4.31
N GLN A 67 3.97 10.42 3.73
CA GLN A 67 4.12 11.88 3.70
C GLN A 67 4.08 12.48 5.11
N ALA A 68 3.13 12.05 5.95
CA ALA A 68 3.03 12.49 7.35
C ALA A 68 4.26 12.10 8.18
N SER A 69 4.81 10.90 7.93
CA SER A 69 6.05 10.45 8.57
C SER A 69 7.26 11.25 8.09
N ALA A 70 7.33 11.60 6.81
CA ALA A 70 8.37 12.45 6.25
C ALA A 70 8.31 13.87 6.84
N ASP A 71 7.12 14.46 6.98
CA ASP A 71 6.93 15.78 7.58
C ASP A 71 7.29 15.78 9.07
N ALA A 72 6.94 14.72 9.80
CA ALA A 72 7.33 14.56 11.21
C ALA A 72 8.86 14.43 11.36
N ASN A 73 9.51 13.72 10.45
CA ASN A 73 10.96 13.61 10.42
C ASN A 73 11.63 14.93 10.03
N ALA A 74 11.05 15.69 9.08
CA ALA A 74 11.54 17.01 8.70
C ALA A 74 11.44 18.00 9.87
N LYS A 75 10.35 17.99 10.63
CA LYS A 75 10.21 18.80 11.85
C LYS A 75 11.25 18.43 12.90
N ARG A 76 11.44 17.12 13.17
CA ARG A 76 12.47 16.65 14.10
C ARG A 76 13.88 17.00 13.65
N ALA A 77 14.15 16.97 12.35
CA ALA A 77 15.42 17.39 11.78
C ALA A 77 15.64 18.91 11.93
N GLN A 78 14.60 19.73 11.77
CA GLN A 78 14.67 21.16 12.03
C GLN A 78 14.86 21.48 13.51
N GLU A 79 14.14 20.80 14.40
CA GLU A 79 14.30 20.94 15.85
C GLU A 79 15.70 20.50 16.30
N ALA A 80 16.22 19.41 15.75
CA ALA A 80 17.60 18.98 15.99
C ALA A 80 18.62 19.99 15.42
N ALA A 81 18.37 20.55 14.23
CA ALA A 81 19.24 21.56 13.64
C ALA A 81 19.26 22.87 14.43
N LEU A 82 18.18 23.22 15.13
CA LEU A 82 18.13 24.37 16.04
C LEU A 82 18.90 24.13 17.35
N LEU A 83 19.07 22.86 17.75
CA LEU A 83 19.82 22.46 18.94
C LEU A 83 21.32 22.23 18.65
N VAL A 84 21.68 22.06 17.37
CA VAL A 84 23.08 21.93 16.93
C VAL A 84 23.64 23.33 16.71
N ASP A 85 24.60 23.73 17.54
CA ASP A 85 25.42 24.92 17.32
C ASP A 85 26.03 24.86 15.90
N PRO A 86 25.85 25.89 15.04
CA PRO A 86 26.40 25.91 13.69
C PRO A 86 27.93 25.67 13.63
N ALA A 87 28.65 25.86 14.74
CA ALA A 87 30.07 25.52 14.86
C ALA A 87 30.37 24.00 14.82
N GLN A 88 29.41 23.13 15.18
CA GLN A 88 29.59 21.67 15.18
C GLN A 88 28.99 20.98 13.93
N ALA A 89 28.17 21.69 13.16
CA ALA A 89 27.54 21.16 11.95
C ALA A 89 28.54 20.99 10.79
N GLY A 90 29.55 21.87 10.67
CA GLY A 90 30.58 21.81 9.62
C GLY A 90 31.33 20.47 9.58
N PRO A 91 31.91 20.01 10.70
CA PRO A 91 32.64 18.74 10.75
C PRO A 91 31.77 17.50 10.47
N LEU A 92 30.49 17.52 10.85
CA LEU A 92 29.56 16.41 10.63
C LEU A 92 29.08 16.32 9.17
N LEU A 93 28.92 17.46 8.50
CA LEU A 93 28.59 17.52 7.07
C LEU A 93 29.78 17.07 6.22
N GLU A 94 31.00 17.43 6.61
CA GLU A 94 32.23 17.01 5.94
C GLU A 94 32.48 15.49 6.09
N LEU A 95 32.17 14.91 7.26
CA LEU A 95 32.20 13.46 7.49
C LEU A 95 31.16 12.71 6.63
N TRP A 96 29.95 13.27 6.48
CA TRP A 96 28.89 12.69 5.65
C TRP A 96 29.21 12.77 4.15
N ASP A 97 29.76 13.89 3.68
CA ASP A 97 30.16 14.10 2.28
C ASP A 97 31.37 13.22 1.90
N GLY A 98 32.36 13.10 2.80
CA GLY A 98 33.50 12.20 2.65
C GLY A 98 33.15 10.70 2.65
N GLY A 99 32.03 10.32 3.27
CA GLY A 99 31.49 8.96 3.28
C GLY A 99 30.64 8.64 2.04
N ALA A 100 29.84 9.59 1.56
CA ALA A 100 29.03 9.44 0.35
C ALA A 100 29.89 9.35 -0.92
N GLY A 101 30.99 10.11 -0.99
CA GLY A 101 31.96 10.02 -2.09
C GLY A 101 32.70 8.68 -2.15
N GLN A 102 33.00 8.06 -1.00
CA GLN A 102 33.66 6.75 -0.96
C GLN A 102 32.70 5.58 -1.22
N ALA A 103 31.44 5.67 -0.79
CA ALA A 103 30.43 4.65 -1.08
C ALA A 103 30.04 4.60 -2.58
N MET A 104 30.11 5.71 -3.31
CA MET A 104 29.85 5.75 -4.75
C MET A 104 31.08 5.48 -5.63
N SER A 105 32.30 5.67 -5.10
CA SER A 105 33.55 5.38 -5.82
C SER A 105 34.03 3.91 -5.70
N GLY A 106 33.48 3.12 -4.79
CA GLY A 106 33.87 1.71 -4.58
C GLY A 106 33.16 0.69 -5.48
N GLY A 107 32.28 1.12 -6.39
CA GLY A 107 31.33 0.24 -7.09
C GLY A 107 31.54 0.02 -8.59
N THR A 108 32.63 0.49 -9.20
CA THR A 108 33.03 0.22 -10.59
C THR A 108 34.51 0.56 -10.72
N GLN A 109 35.48 -0.35 -10.82
CA GLN A 109 35.73 -1.40 -11.83
C GLN A 109 37.05 -2.12 -11.41
N PRO A 110 37.50 -3.19 -12.08
CA PRO A 110 36.81 -4.15 -12.97
C PRO A 110 36.67 -5.56 -12.36
#